data_AF-A0A1N7FHL7-F1
#
_entry.id   AF-A0A1N7FHL7-F1
#
_cell.length_a   1.000
_cell.length_b   1.000
_cell.length_c   1.000
_cell.angle_alpha   90.00
_cell.angle_beta   90.00
_cell.angle_gamma   90.00
#
_symmetry.space_group_name_H-M   'P 1'
#
loop_
_entity.id
_entity.type
_entity.pdbx_description
1 polymer ?
#
loop_
_entity_poly.entity_id
_entity_poly.type
_entity_poly.pdbx_seq_one_letter_code
_entity_poly.pdbx_strand_id
1 'polypeptide(L)'
;MRAGRITTARRPRGVLVTTGIGVVLVVLVVAGLFLPLVGFLAGATASTVGLIPFPGLSVTLVSLLGVVVCAGLLFAALTRRRTATAIVWTVLAVVVALAVTAFPLVAVVTGSADRASDLAPIIGDLWGRLTGQG
;
A
#
# COMPACT_ATOMS: atom_id res chain seq x y z
N MET A 1 -44.54 35.67 5.14
CA MET A 1 -43.26 35.09 4.66
C MET A 1 -42.89 33.90 5.53
N ARG A 2 -43.16 32.67 5.10
CA ARG A 2 -42.72 31.45 5.82
C ARG A 2 -41.29 31.14 5.39
N ALA A 3 -40.33 31.37 6.27
CA ALA A 3 -38.96 30.90 6.08
C ALA A 3 -38.99 29.37 6.02
N GLY A 4 -38.77 28.82 4.82
CA GLY A 4 -38.55 27.39 4.64
C GLY A 4 -37.33 27.00 5.45
N ARG A 5 -37.53 26.24 6.53
CA ARG A 5 -36.42 25.50 7.14
C ARG A 5 -35.89 24.60 6.05
N ILE A 6 -34.67 24.85 5.62
CA ILE A 6 -33.87 23.88 4.90
C ILE A 6 -33.71 22.72 5.89
N THR A 7 -34.64 21.78 5.88
CA THR A 7 -34.48 20.53 6.61
C THR A 7 -33.40 19.81 5.84
N THR A 8 -32.14 20.06 6.22
CA THR A 8 -31.00 19.26 5.78
C THR A 8 -31.41 17.83 6.03
N ALA A 9 -31.72 17.08 4.97
CA ALA A 9 -32.16 15.70 5.06
C ALA A 9 -31.11 14.99 5.91
N ARG A 10 -31.50 14.62 7.14
CA ARG A 10 -30.57 14.18 8.17
C ARG A 10 -29.97 12.88 7.66
N ARG A 11 -28.80 12.97 7.02
CA ARG A 11 -28.08 11.79 6.52
C ARG A 11 -27.99 10.80 7.68
N PRO A 12 -28.22 9.50 7.44
CA PRO A 12 -28.08 8.51 8.49
C PRO A 12 -26.66 8.60 9.03
N ARG A 13 -26.53 9.07 10.28
CA ARG A 13 -25.24 9.36 10.94
C ARG A 13 -24.27 8.18 10.85
N GLY A 14 -24.80 6.96 10.79
CA GLY A 14 -24.04 5.73 10.59
C GLY A 14 -23.14 5.75 9.34
N VAL A 15 -23.61 6.23 8.19
CA VAL A 15 -22.78 6.26 6.96
C VAL A 15 -21.56 7.17 7.14
N LEU A 16 -21.75 8.35 7.75
CA LEU A 16 -20.66 9.29 7.99
C LEU A 16 -19.64 8.73 8.99
N VAL A 17 -20.10 8.10 10.07
CA VAL A 17 -19.22 7.47 11.06
C VAL A 17 -18.44 6.33 10.44
N THR A 18 -19.09 5.45 9.67
CA THR A 18 -18.43 4.31 9.02
C THR A 18 -17.39 4.78 8.01
N THR A 19 -17.72 5.74 7.14
CA THR A 19 -16.73 6.25 6.18
C THR A 19 -15.59 6.98 6.88
N GLY A 20 -15.87 7.73 7.96
CA GLY A 20 -14.84 8.36 8.79
C GLY A 20 -13.86 7.34 9.38
N ILE A 21 -14.37 6.25 9.96
CA ILE A 21 -13.54 5.15 10.47
C ILE A 21 -12.69 4.53 9.35
N GLY A 22 -13.29 4.31 8.17
CA GLY A 22 -12.59 3.81 6.99
C GLY A 22 -11.43 4.68 6.56
N VAL A 23 -11.66 6.00 6.47
CA VAL A 23 -10.62 6.98 6.14
C VAL A 23 -9.49 6.93 7.18
N VAL A 24 -9.83 6.93 8.47
CA VAL A 24 -8.83 6.88 9.55
C VAL A 24 -7.99 5.60 9.46
N LEU A 25 -8.61 4.44 9.23
CA LEU A 25 -7.90 3.17 9.08
C LEU A 25 -6.95 3.19 7.87
N VAL A 26 -7.40 3.68 6.72
CA VAL A 26 -6.55 3.80 5.52
C VAL A 26 -5.37 4.73 5.80
N VAL A 27 -5.60 5.88 6.44
CA VAL A 27 -4.52 6.81 6.80
C VAL A 27 -3.53 6.15 7.77
N LEU A 28 -4.00 5.41 8.76
CA LEU A 28 -3.13 4.68 9.69
C LEU A 28 -2.30 3.60 9.00
N VAL A 29 -2.87 2.84 8.06
CA VAL A 29 -2.13 1.85 7.27
C VAL A 29 -1.05 2.52 6.41
N VAL A 30 -1.38 3.64 5.76
CA VAL A 30 -0.43 4.38 4.93
C VAL A 30 0.70 4.96 5.78
N ALA A 31 0.37 5.68 6.86
CA ALA A 31 1.35 6.38 7.68
C ALA A 31 2.15 5.44 8.60
N GLY A 32 1.52 4.39 9.13
CA GLY A 32 2.12 3.48 10.11
C GLY A 32 2.78 2.24 9.52
N LEU A 33 2.42 1.85 8.29
CA LEU A 33 2.95 0.65 7.65
C LEU A 33 3.66 0.99 6.34
N PHE A 34 2.94 1.62 5.40
CA PHE A 34 3.43 1.81 4.03
C PHE A 34 4.60 2.80 3.94
N LEU A 35 4.45 4.00 4.50
CA LEU A 35 5.51 5.03 4.51
C LEU A 35 6.79 4.55 5.20
N PRO A 36 6.74 3.94 6.41
CA PRO A 36 7.92 3.41 7.06
C PRO A 36 8.62 2.33 6.24
N LEU A 37 7.85 1.40 5.65
CA LEU A 37 8.39 0.36 4.78
C LEU A 37 9.11 0.97 3.58
N VAL A 38 8.43 1.81 2.81
CA VAL A 38 9.01 2.44 1.61
C VAL A 38 10.21 3.30 1.97
N GLY A 39 10.16 4.07 3.06
CA GLY A 39 11.27 4.89 3.54
C GLY A 39 12.49 4.06 3.93
N PHE A 40 12.28 2.96 4.68
CA PHE A 40 13.33 2.02 5.03
C PHE A 40 13.97 1.39 3.78
N LEU A 41 13.14 0.92 2.86
CA LEU A 41 13.56 0.28 1.62
C LEU A 41 14.31 1.20 0.66
N ALA A 42 13.82 2.44 0.51
CA ALA A 42 14.49 3.48 -0.25
C ALA A 42 15.84 3.85 0.38
N GLY A 43 15.89 3.98 1.72
CA GLY A 43 17.13 4.25 2.46
C GLY A 43 18.16 3.13 2.32
N ALA A 44 17.73 1.87 2.41
CA ALA A 44 18.59 0.71 2.23
C ALA A 44 19.16 0.63 0.80
N THR A 45 18.35 0.95 -0.21
CA THR A 45 18.79 1.01 -1.62
C THR A 45 19.82 2.10 -1.84
N ALA A 46 19.59 3.30 -1.29
CA ALA A 46 20.52 4.41 -1.37
C ALA A 46 21.86 4.12 -0.67
N SER A 47 21.82 3.39 0.45
CA SER A 47 23.01 3.09 1.27
C SER A 47 23.86 1.94 0.72
N THR A 48 23.31 1.12 -0.19
CA THR A 48 23.97 -0.10 -0.69
C THR A 48 24.52 0.04 -2.11
N VAL A 49 24.65 1.26 -2.65
CA VAL A 49 25.11 1.50 -4.04
C VAL A 49 24.27 0.68 -5.04
N GLY A 50 22.97 0.56 -4.80
CA GLY A 50 22.05 -0.18 -5.67
C GLY A 50 22.14 -1.71 -5.59
N LEU A 51 22.84 -2.29 -4.59
CA LEU A 51 22.84 -3.74 -4.33
C LEU A 51 21.46 -4.26 -3.91
N ILE A 52 20.63 -3.45 -3.24
CA ILE A 52 19.23 -3.78 -2.96
C ILE A 52 18.36 -3.15 -4.06
N PRO A 53 17.82 -3.92 -5.01
CA PRO A 53 17.00 -3.36 -6.08
C PRO A 53 15.60 -3.03 -5.54
N PHE A 54 15.37 -1.79 -5.14
CA PHE A 54 14.04 -1.32 -4.82
C PHE A 54 13.31 -0.82 -6.07
N PRO A 55 12.19 -1.46 -6.48
CA PRO A 55 11.46 -1.07 -7.68
C PRO A 55 10.57 0.15 -7.40
N GLY A 56 11.21 1.29 -7.17
CA GLY A 56 10.55 2.53 -6.77
C GLY A 56 9.48 2.99 -7.75
N LEU A 57 9.68 2.80 -9.06
CA LEU A 57 8.69 3.17 -10.07
C LEU A 57 7.42 2.31 -9.99
N SER A 58 7.57 0.98 -9.94
CA SER A 58 6.45 0.05 -9.82
C SER A 58 5.69 0.23 -8.51
N VAL A 59 6.41 0.42 -7.40
CA VAL A 59 5.81 0.73 -6.10
C VAL A 59 5.01 2.03 -6.18
N THR A 60 5.58 3.09 -6.76
CA THR A 60 4.90 4.39 -6.89
C THR A 60 3.63 4.29 -7.73
N LEU A 61 3.68 3.59 -8.87
CA LEU A 61 2.51 3.38 -9.74
C LEU A 61 1.41 2.57 -9.04
N VAL A 62 1.77 1.49 -8.35
CA VAL A 62 0.83 0.67 -7.58
C VAL A 62 0.24 1.46 -6.41
N SER A 63 1.01 2.31 -5.75
CA SER A 63 0.52 3.21 -4.70
C SER A 63 -0.49 4.21 -5.24
N LEU A 64 -0.19 4.86 -6.36
CA LEU A 64 -1.10 5.81 -7.01
C LEU A 64 -2.43 5.13 -7.36
N LEU A 65 -2.37 3.95 -7.98
CA LEU A 65 -3.55 3.13 -8.26
C LEU A 65 -4.32 2.77 -6.98
N GLY A 66 -3.63 2.32 -5.94
CA GLY A 66 -4.21 1.99 -4.64
C GLY A 66 -4.95 3.16 -4.01
N VAL A 67 -4.36 4.36 -4.05
CA VAL A 67 -4.99 5.60 -3.56
C VAL A 67 -6.27 5.89 -4.35
N VAL A 68 -6.23 5.82 -5.68
CA VAL A 68 -7.40 6.06 -6.53
C VAL A 68 -8.52 5.06 -6.22
N VAL A 69 -8.19 3.78 -6.07
CA VAL A 69 -9.16 2.73 -5.74
C VAL A 69 -9.75 2.94 -4.34
N CYS A 70 -8.93 3.16 -3.31
CA CYS A 70 -9.42 3.42 -1.96
C CYS A 70 -10.30 4.69 -1.91
N ALA A 71 -9.90 5.76 -2.59
CA ALA A 71 -10.71 6.97 -2.70
C ALA A 71 -12.05 6.71 -3.39
N GLY A 72 -12.06 5.94 -4.49
CA GLY A 72 -13.28 5.52 -5.18
C GLY A 72 -14.20 4.67 -4.31
N LEU A 73 -13.64 3.73 -3.54
CA LEU A 73 -14.39 2.86 -2.63
C LEU A 73 -15.02 3.65 -1.46
N LEU A 74 -14.26 4.57 -0.87
CA LEU A 74 -14.75 5.45 0.20
C LEU A 74 -15.79 6.44 -0.33
N PHE A 75 -15.58 6.99 -1.54
CA PHE A 75 -16.56 7.86 -2.20
C PHE A 75 -17.87 7.11 -2.54
N ALA A 76 -17.76 5.85 -3.00
CA ALA A 76 -18.91 4.98 -3.21
C ALA A 76 -19.65 4.70 -1.89
N ALA A 77 -18.92 4.50 -0.78
CA ALA A 77 -19.51 4.36 0.55
C ALA A 77 -20.29 5.63 0.97
N LEU A 78 -19.73 6.82 0.71
CA LEU A 78 -20.35 8.13 0.97
C LEU A 78 -21.62 8.41 0.16
N THR A 79 -21.78 7.76 -0.99
CA THR A 79 -22.92 7.95 -1.90
C THR A 79 -24.12 7.06 -1.52
N ARG A 80 -23.92 6.07 -0.64
CA ARG A 80 -24.98 5.12 -0.24
C ARG A 80 -25.87 5.66 0.89
N ARG A 81 -27.17 5.41 0.76
CA ARG A 81 -28.19 5.80 1.76
C ARG A 81 -28.38 4.78 2.89
N ARG A 82 -27.89 3.54 2.74
CA ARG A 82 -27.98 2.48 3.76
C ARG A 82 -26.62 2.23 4.42
N THR A 83 -26.60 2.23 5.75
CA THR A 83 -25.39 2.00 6.56
C THR A 83 -24.74 0.64 6.25
N ALA A 84 -25.54 -0.42 6.10
CA ALA A 84 -25.04 -1.77 5.79
C ALA A 84 -24.20 -1.80 4.49
N THR A 85 -24.67 -1.13 3.44
CA THR A 85 -23.90 -1.05 2.18
C THR A 85 -22.62 -0.23 2.34
N ALA A 86 -22.64 0.86 3.11
CA ALA A 86 -21.45 1.67 3.36
C ALA A 86 -20.36 0.89 4.12
N ILE A 87 -20.74 -0.02 5.02
CA ILE A 87 -19.80 -0.91 5.73
C ILE A 87 -19.05 -1.79 4.74
N VAL A 88 -19.75 -2.44 3.80
CA VAL A 88 -19.10 -3.35 2.82
C VAL A 88 -18.07 -2.60 1.97
N TRP A 89 -18.41 -1.42 1.45
CA TRP A 89 -17.48 -0.60 0.67
C TRP A 89 -16.28 -0.12 1.50
N THR A 90 -16.51 0.17 2.79
CA THR A 90 -15.44 0.57 3.71
C THR A 90 -14.49 -0.59 4.01
N VAL A 91 -15.01 -1.78 4.30
CA VAL A 91 -14.22 -2.99 4.52
C VAL A 91 -13.40 -3.31 3.26
N LEU A 92 -14.02 -3.23 2.08
CA LEU A 92 -13.32 -3.45 0.81
C LEU A 92 -12.18 -2.44 0.61
N ALA A 93 -12.38 -1.16 0.96
CA ALA A 93 -11.33 -0.15 0.91
C ALA A 93 -10.13 -0.49 1.81
N VAL A 94 -10.40 -0.99 3.02
CA VAL A 94 -9.35 -1.42 3.96
C VAL A 94 -8.59 -2.64 3.43
N VAL A 95 -9.29 -3.64 2.88
CA VAL A 95 -8.66 -4.81 2.28
C VAL A 95 -7.76 -4.42 1.11
N VAL A 96 -8.21 -3.50 0.25
CA VAL A 96 -7.39 -2.98 -0.85
C VAL A 96 -6.16 -2.24 -0.32
N ALA A 97 -6.29 -1.40 0.72
CA ALA A 97 -5.16 -0.71 1.32
C ALA A 97 -4.11 -1.69 1.86
N LEU A 98 -4.53 -2.80 2.48
CA LEU A 98 -3.63 -3.85 2.93
C LEU A 98 -2.96 -4.59 1.77
N ALA A 99 -3.70 -4.91 0.71
CA ALA A 99 -3.14 -5.57 -0.48
C ALA A 99 -2.08 -4.71 -1.18
N VAL A 100 -2.33 -3.40 -1.31
CA VAL A 100 -1.35 -2.43 -1.86
C VAL A 100 -0.09 -2.38 -0.99
N THR A 101 -0.24 -2.49 0.33
CA THR A 101 0.88 -2.51 1.28
C THR A 101 1.71 -3.79 1.21
N ALA A 102 1.14 -4.90 0.75
CA ALA A 102 1.88 -6.14 0.56
C ALA A 102 2.79 -6.12 -0.68
N PHE A 103 2.49 -5.31 -1.68
CA PHE A 103 3.23 -5.28 -2.95
C PHE A 103 4.74 -4.97 -2.81
N PRO A 104 5.17 -3.94 -2.03
CA PRO A 104 6.60 -3.69 -1.80
C PRO A 104 7.32 -4.90 -1.19
N LEU A 105 6.68 -5.64 -0.29
CA LEU A 105 7.28 -6.82 0.34
C LEU A 105 7.55 -7.91 -0.69
N VAL A 106 6.57 -8.21 -1.54
CA VAL A 106 6.71 -9.21 -2.61
C VAL A 106 7.81 -8.80 -3.58
N ALA A 107 7.83 -7.54 -3.99
CA ALA A 107 8.80 -7.03 -4.96
C ALA A 107 10.26 -7.11 -4.44
N VAL A 108 10.45 -6.96 -3.13
CA VAL A 108 11.76 -7.09 -2.47
C VAL A 108 12.20 -8.54 -2.39
N VAL A 109 11.28 -9.44 -2.05
CA VAL A 109 11.58 -10.88 -2.00
C VAL A 109 11.99 -11.39 -3.38
N THR A 110 11.25 -11.01 -4.43
CA THR A 110 11.58 -11.41 -5.80
C THR A 110 12.91 -10.79 -6.26
N GLY A 111 13.12 -9.49 -6.01
CA GLY A 111 14.39 -8.83 -6.38
C GLY A 111 15.61 -9.39 -5.64
N SER A 112 15.43 -9.87 -4.40
CA SER A 112 16.48 -10.54 -3.63
C SER A 112 16.79 -11.93 -4.19
N ALA A 113 15.79 -12.66 -4.68
CA ALA A 113 15.97 -13.97 -5.28
C ALA A 113 16.74 -13.92 -6.61
N ASP A 114 16.44 -12.91 -7.46
CA ASP A 114 17.12 -12.72 -8.74
C ASP A 114 18.62 -12.43 -8.54
N ARG A 115 18.96 -11.52 -7.62
CA ARG A 115 20.38 -11.22 -7.33
C ARG A 115 21.09 -12.35 -6.59
N ALA A 116 20.45 -13.06 -5.67
CA ALA A 116 21.05 -14.24 -5.05
C ALA A 116 21.42 -15.30 -6.10
N SER A 117 20.60 -15.44 -7.14
CA SER A 117 20.85 -16.33 -8.28
C SER A 117 22.00 -15.83 -9.15
N ASP A 118 22.09 -14.51 -9.40
CA ASP A 118 23.18 -13.88 -10.16
C ASP A 118 24.54 -13.94 -9.44
N LEU A 119 24.55 -13.90 -8.09
CA LEU A 119 25.80 -13.89 -7.30
C LEU A 119 26.33 -15.29 -6.99
N ALA A 120 25.49 -16.33 -7.08
CA ALA A 120 25.88 -17.72 -6.88
C ALA A 120 27.12 -18.15 -7.71
N PRO A 121 27.20 -17.88 -9.03
CA PRO A 121 28.38 -18.23 -9.81
C PRO A 121 29.64 -17.44 -9.41
N ILE A 122 29.50 -16.16 -9.04
CA ILE A 122 30.64 -15.32 -8.60
C ILE A 122 31.22 -15.84 -7.28
N ILE A 123 30.36 -16.23 -6.34
CA ILE A 123 30.77 -16.83 -5.06
C ILE A 123 31.41 -18.20 -5.32
N GLY A 124 30.87 -18.99 -6.25
CA GLY A 124 31.45 -20.27 -6.68
C GLY A 124 32.85 -20.10 -7.27
N ASP A 125 33.06 -19.12 -8.15
CA ASP A 125 34.35 -18.81 -8.75
C ASP A 125 35.38 -18.33 -7.71
N LEU A 126 34.96 -17.46 -6.78
CA LEU A 126 35.83 -17.00 -5.69
C LEU A 126 36.19 -18.15 -4.74
N TRP A 127 35.22 -19.01 -4.46
CA TRP A 127 35.44 -20.20 -3.65
C TRP A 127 36.42 -21.16 -4.33
N GLY A 128 36.25 -21.40 -5.64
CA GLY A 128 37.18 -22.21 -6.45
C GLY A 128 38.60 -21.64 -6.48
N ARG A 129 38.74 -20.32 -6.59
CA ARG A 129 40.04 -19.63 -6.49
C ARG A 129 40.67 -19.74 -5.10
N LEU A 130 39.84 -19.69 -4.04
CA LEU A 130 40.29 -19.83 -2.65
C LEU A 130 40.66 -21.28 -2.30
N THR A 131 39.99 -22.29 -2.88
CA THR A 131 40.30 -23.72 -2.68
C THR A 131 41.36 -24.24 -3.63
N GLY A 132 41.90 -23.41 -4.54
CA GLY A 132 42.94 -23.79 -5.48
C GLY A 132 42.46 -24.66 -6.64
N GLN A 133 41.16 -24.62 -6.96
CA GLN A 133 40.52 -25.32 -8.08
C GLN A 133 40.32 -24.43 -9.32
N GLY A 134 41.01 -23.28 -9.39
CA GLY A 134 40.99 -22.35 -10.53
C GLY A 134 42.17 -22.54 -11.48
#